data_AF-A0A222F1T8-F1
#
_entry.id   AF-A0A222F1T8-F1
#
_cell.length_a   1.000
_cell.length_b   1.000
_cell.length_c   1.000
_cell.angle_alpha   90.00
_cell.angle_beta   90.00
_cell.angle_gamma   90.00
#
_symmetry.space_group_name_H-M   'P 1'
#
loop_
_entity.id
_entity.type
_entity.pdbx_description
1 polymer ?
#
loop_
_entity_poly.entity_id
_entity_poly.type
_entity_poly.pdbx_seq_one_letter_code
_entity_poly.pdbx_strand_id
1 'polypeptide(L)'
;MSLQALISRRQRALFDAWVQNPLVQVQVEHPEALGPLVFLNGFDEEVETERAGRRSLKNVAIVSKPGNPDRNASVWVRAGYGSYQKAWLGFVHQVYGIKATSIDLAGYNIDHLLNKARSPNKAGFIRVEAINDAVNQAWGGLFERAASNPEFSANRNRLRRTMSWIIAAKLMDQPPPRGPGDQQGIARLVQFFNRNGLAADDPQRGLTEMLEFAYRFR
;
A
#
# COMPACT_ATOMS: atom_id res chain seq x y z
N MET A 1 -11.75 20.48 4.15
CA MET A 1 -10.61 19.77 3.53
C MET A 1 -11.14 19.00 2.33
N SER A 2 -10.50 19.08 1.16
CA SER A 2 -10.91 18.29 -0.02
C SER A 2 -10.46 16.83 0.13
N LEU A 3 -11.11 15.90 -0.59
CA LEU A 3 -10.72 14.49 -0.59
C LEU A 3 -9.30 14.30 -1.12
N GLN A 4 -8.92 15.05 -2.17
CA GLN A 4 -7.57 15.01 -2.73
C GLN A 4 -6.51 15.44 -1.71
N ALA A 5 -6.76 16.52 -0.97
CA ALA A 5 -5.84 16.96 0.08
C ALA A 5 -5.70 15.90 1.19
N LEU A 6 -6.79 15.20 1.53
CA LEU A 6 -6.74 14.07 2.45
C LEU A 6 -5.90 12.92 1.89
N ILE A 7 -6.11 12.53 0.63
CA ILE A 7 -5.36 11.45 -0.03
C ILE A 7 -3.86 11.76 0.03
N SER A 8 -3.43 12.96 -0.40
CA SER A 8 -2.01 13.34 -0.37
C SER A 8 -1.42 13.34 1.04
N ARG A 9 -2.16 13.81 2.05
CA ARG A 9 -1.72 13.76 3.45
C ARG A 9 -1.52 12.33 3.95
N ARG A 10 -2.46 11.44 3.65
CA ARG A 10 -2.40 10.03 4.05
C ARG A 10 -1.27 9.29 3.35
N GLN A 11 -1.11 9.49 2.05
CA GLN A 11 0.00 8.92 1.27
C GLN A 11 1.34 9.36 1.83
N ARG A 12 1.51 10.66 2.11
CA ARG A 12 2.72 11.18 2.75
C ARG A 12 2.97 10.57 4.11
N ALA A 13 1.95 10.52 4.97
CA ALA A 13 2.08 9.96 6.31
C ALA A 13 2.48 8.48 6.29
N LEU A 14 1.91 7.71 5.36
CA LEU A 14 2.26 6.30 5.17
C LEU A 14 3.68 6.12 4.62
N PHE A 15 4.07 6.96 3.67
CA PHE A 15 5.43 6.95 3.14
C PHE A 15 6.46 7.35 4.20
N ASP A 16 6.20 8.39 4.99
CA ASP A 16 7.03 8.78 6.15
C ASP A 16 7.19 7.63 7.14
N ALA A 17 6.09 6.94 7.44
CA ALA A 17 6.08 5.79 8.33
C ALA A 17 6.99 4.67 7.79
N TRP A 18 6.94 4.41 6.48
CA TRP A 18 7.81 3.42 5.85
C TRP A 18 9.29 3.85 5.83
N VAL A 19 9.58 5.13 5.59
CA VAL A 19 10.95 5.69 5.66
C VAL A 19 11.54 5.51 7.06
N GLN A 20 10.74 5.76 8.10
CA GLN A 20 11.19 5.59 9.49
C GLN A 20 11.36 4.13 9.89
N ASN A 21 10.53 3.25 9.34
CA ASN A 21 10.56 1.83 9.65
C ASN A 21 10.15 1.00 8.43
N PRO A 22 11.10 0.34 7.74
CA PRO A 22 10.80 -0.46 6.56
C PRO A 22 9.97 -1.73 6.87
N LEU A 23 9.69 -1.99 8.15
CA LEU A 23 8.92 -3.14 8.63
C LEU A 23 7.42 -2.87 8.76
N VAL A 24 6.91 -1.71 8.33
CA VAL A 24 5.45 -1.44 8.20
C VAL A 24 4.78 -2.62 7.51
N GLN A 25 3.92 -3.34 8.22
CA GLN A 25 3.14 -4.43 7.64
C GLN A 25 2.03 -3.85 6.77
N VAL A 26 1.79 -4.51 5.64
CA VAL A 26 0.67 -4.24 4.72
C VAL A 26 -0.21 -5.45 4.51
N GLN A 27 0.10 -6.57 5.16
CA GLN A 27 -0.76 -7.75 5.25
C GLN A 27 -0.69 -8.35 6.65
N VAL A 28 -1.83 -8.82 7.13
CA VAL A 28 -1.95 -9.69 8.31
C VAL A 28 -2.84 -10.88 7.99
N GLU A 29 -2.75 -11.95 8.79
CA GLU A 29 -3.56 -13.15 8.60
C GLU A 29 -5.01 -12.95 9.04
N HIS A 30 -5.21 -12.27 10.16
CA HIS A 30 -6.50 -12.09 10.82
C HIS A 30 -6.66 -10.68 11.36
N PRO A 31 -7.89 -10.11 11.43
CA PRO A 31 -8.14 -8.78 11.98
C PRO A 31 -7.64 -8.61 13.42
N GLU A 32 -7.67 -9.67 14.21
CA GLU A 32 -7.21 -9.71 15.60
C GLU A 32 -5.70 -9.46 15.71
N ALA A 33 -4.94 -9.75 14.65
CA ALA A 33 -3.51 -9.46 14.58
C ALA A 33 -3.22 -8.02 14.13
N LEU A 34 -4.24 -7.21 13.80
CA LEU A 34 -4.04 -5.83 13.35
C LEU A 34 -3.55 -4.92 14.48
N GLY A 35 -4.11 -5.04 15.68
CA GLY A 35 -3.66 -4.25 16.84
C GLY A 35 -2.14 -4.30 17.08
N PRO A 36 -1.53 -5.51 17.16
CA PRO A 36 -0.09 -5.63 17.41
C PRO A 36 0.82 -5.38 16.19
N LEU A 37 0.30 -5.36 14.96
CA LEU A 37 1.15 -5.40 13.74
C LEU A 37 1.06 -4.15 12.84
N VAL A 38 0.15 -3.21 13.13
CA VAL A 38 -0.21 -2.13 12.20
C VAL A 38 0.40 -0.77 12.55
N PHE A 39 0.85 -0.56 13.80
CA PHE A 39 1.42 0.70 14.26
C PHE A 39 2.89 0.55 14.66
N LEU A 40 3.71 1.56 14.32
CA LEU A 40 5.18 1.47 14.39
C LEU A 40 5.78 1.80 15.77
N ASN A 41 4.99 2.36 16.68
CA ASN A 41 5.43 2.78 18.01
C ASN A 41 4.58 2.05 19.05
N GLY A 42 5.10 0.92 19.54
CA GLY A 42 4.58 0.21 20.71
C GLY A 42 3.48 -0.83 20.45
N PHE A 43 3.42 -1.80 21.37
CA PHE A 43 2.20 -2.53 21.69
C PHE A 43 1.30 -1.56 22.46
N ASP A 44 0.39 -0.89 21.79
CA ASP A 44 -0.67 -0.14 22.47
C ASP A 44 -1.87 -1.09 22.64
N GLU A 45 -2.31 -1.29 23.89
CA GLU A 45 -3.51 -2.09 24.20
C GLU A 45 -4.80 -1.35 23.79
N GLU A 46 -4.75 -0.02 23.66
CA GLU A 46 -5.88 0.82 23.23
C GLU A 46 -5.96 0.91 21.69
N VAL A 47 -6.19 -0.23 21.04
CA VAL A 47 -6.53 -0.28 19.62
C VAL A 47 -8.02 -0.53 19.45
N GLU A 48 -8.68 0.40 18.77
CA GLU A 48 -10.06 0.21 18.33
C GLU A 48 -10.06 -0.46 16.96
N THR A 49 -10.65 -1.66 16.88
CA THR A 49 -10.88 -2.34 15.61
C THR A 49 -12.37 -2.31 15.29
N GLU A 50 -12.72 -1.58 14.24
CA GLU A 50 -14.10 -1.37 13.83
C GLU A 50 -14.34 -1.77 12.37
N ARG A 51 -15.60 -1.84 11.97
CA ARG A 51 -16.00 -2.04 10.56
C ARG A 51 -16.14 -0.69 9.87
N ALA A 52 -15.83 -0.63 8.57
CA ALA A 52 -16.13 0.55 7.76
C ALA A 52 -17.62 0.60 7.37
N GLY A 53 -18.45 1.34 8.10
CA GLY A 53 -19.90 1.44 7.86
C GLY A 53 -20.67 0.11 8.08
N ARG A 54 -21.67 -0.22 7.23
CA ARG A 54 -22.50 -1.45 7.34
C ARG A 54 -21.79 -2.77 6.94
N ARG A 55 -20.46 -2.82 6.97
CA ARG A 55 -19.67 -3.95 6.45
C ARG A 55 -19.39 -4.99 7.52
N SER A 56 -19.02 -6.20 7.09
CA SER A 56 -18.61 -7.25 8.02
C SER A 56 -17.12 -7.11 8.35
N LEU A 57 -16.77 -7.25 9.64
CA LEU A 57 -15.38 -7.41 10.09
C LEU A 57 -14.68 -8.61 9.44
N LYS A 58 -15.43 -9.59 8.94
CA LYS A 58 -14.90 -10.71 8.14
C LYS A 58 -14.25 -10.28 6.82
N ASN A 59 -14.57 -9.08 6.32
CA ASN A 59 -14.11 -8.60 5.01
C ASN A 59 -13.40 -7.26 5.08
N VAL A 60 -13.75 -6.38 6.04
CA VAL A 60 -13.19 -5.04 6.16
C VAL A 60 -12.98 -4.69 7.62
N ALA A 61 -11.77 -4.21 7.94
CA ALA A 61 -11.41 -3.71 9.26
C ALA A 61 -10.83 -2.30 9.14
N ILE A 62 -11.28 -1.40 10.02
CA ILE A 62 -10.66 -0.12 10.32
C ILE A 62 -9.92 -0.32 11.64
N VAL A 63 -8.69 0.14 11.67
CA VAL A 63 -7.84 0.07 12.86
C VAL A 63 -7.44 1.49 13.19
N SER A 64 -7.73 1.93 14.40
CA SER A 64 -7.40 3.26 14.88
C SER A 64 -6.79 3.24 16.29
N LYS A 65 -5.95 4.24 16.56
CA LYS A 65 -5.53 4.61 17.91
C LYS A 65 -5.61 6.13 18.12
N PRO A 66 -5.66 6.63 19.36
CA PRO A 66 -5.74 8.07 19.63
C PRO A 66 -4.64 8.87 18.93
N GLY A 67 -4.94 10.11 18.52
CA GLY A 67 -3.98 11.04 17.88
C GLY A 67 -4.28 11.33 16.42
N ASN A 68 -3.25 11.66 15.63
CA ASN A 68 -3.43 12.08 14.22
C ASN A 68 -3.90 10.90 13.34
N PRO A 69 -5.12 10.95 12.77
CA PRO A 69 -5.67 9.84 11.99
C PRO A 69 -4.88 9.50 10.73
N ASP A 70 -4.10 10.43 10.17
CA ASP A 70 -3.25 10.16 9.00
C ASP A 70 -2.16 9.11 9.30
N ARG A 71 -1.73 9.04 10.56
CA ARG A 71 -0.70 8.11 11.05
C ARG A 71 -1.30 6.97 11.85
N ASN A 72 -2.42 7.23 12.51
CA ASN A 72 -2.99 6.36 13.52
C ASN A 72 -4.27 5.66 13.08
N ALA A 73 -4.73 5.85 11.83
CA ALA A 73 -5.88 5.15 11.29
C ALA A 73 -5.59 4.52 9.92
N SER A 74 -6.07 3.29 9.73
CA SER A 74 -5.90 2.54 8.49
C SER A 74 -7.09 1.64 8.19
N VAL A 75 -7.25 1.30 6.91
CA VAL A 75 -8.31 0.41 6.43
C VAL A 75 -7.71 -0.80 5.74
N TRP A 76 -8.27 -1.95 6.07
CA TRP A 76 -7.80 -3.27 5.68
C TRP A 76 -8.96 -4.05 5.10
N VAL A 77 -8.69 -4.79 4.04
CA VAL A 77 -9.70 -5.62 3.39
C VAL A 77 -9.19 -7.03 3.22
N ARG A 78 -10.07 -8.02 3.32
CA ARG A 78 -9.74 -9.40 3.01
C ARG A 78 -9.27 -9.48 1.55
N ALA A 79 -8.22 -10.24 1.28
CA ALA A 79 -7.61 -10.34 -0.06
C ALA A 79 -8.60 -10.77 -1.15
N GLY A 80 -9.62 -11.56 -0.80
CA GLY A 80 -10.72 -11.97 -1.70
C GLY A 80 -11.91 -11.00 -1.79
N TYR A 81 -11.94 -9.92 -1.01
CA TYR A 81 -13.00 -8.91 -1.08
C TYR A 81 -12.91 -8.16 -2.41
N GLY A 82 -14.04 -7.71 -2.96
CA GLY A 82 -14.07 -7.05 -4.28
C GLY A 82 -14.37 -5.54 -4.23
N SER A 83 -14.86 -5.02 -3.11
CA SER A 83 -15.38 -3.63 -3.04
C SER A 83 -14.48 -2.68 -2.27
N TYR A 84 -13.20 -2.57 -2.66
CA TYR A 84 -12.20 -1.74 -1.98
C TYR A 84 -12.58 -0.26 -1.95
N GLN A 85 -13.10 0.24 -3.07
CA GLN A 85 -13.56 1.62 -3.18
C GLN A 85 -14.62 1.95 -2.13
N LYS A 86 -15.59 1.04 -1.95
CA LYS A 86 -16.58 1.19 -0.88
C LYS A 86 -15.86 1.16 0.47
N ALA A 87 -15.05 0.14 0.76
CA ALA A 87 -14.29 0.01 2.02
C ALA A 87 -13.63 1.33 2.42
N TRP A 88 -12.84 1.90 1.52
CA TRP A 88 -12.07 3.11 1.73
C TRP A 88 -12.95 4.37 1.90
N LEU A 89 -14.00 4.55 1.08
CA LEU A 89 -14.94 5.68 1.27
C LEU A 89 -15.66 5.62 2.62
N GLY A 90 -16.00 4.42 3.09
CA GLY A 90 -16.58 4.27 4.43
C GLY A 90 -15.59 4.57 5.55
N PHE A 91 -14.32 4.20 5.37
CA PHE A 91 -13.24 4.59 6.27
C PHE A 91 -13.05 6.11 6.32
N VAL A 92 -13.04 6.79 5.17
CA VAL A 92 -12.95 8.25 5.10
C VAL A 92 -14.10 8.92 5.83
N HIS A 93 -15.34 8.45 5.64
CA HIS A 93 -16.47 9.01 6.36
C HIS A 93 -16.38 8.79 7.87
N GLN A 94 -15.98 7.58 8.30
CA GLN A 94 -15.93 7.22 9.72
C GLN A 94 -14.80 7.93 10.48
N VAL A 95 -13.61 8.00 9.89
CA VAL A 95 -12.43 8.56 10.58
C VAL A 95 -12.29 10.07 10.38
N TYR A 96 -12.73 10.60 9.24
CA TYR A 96 -12.53 12.01 8.89
C TYR A 96 -13.83 12.81 8.77
N GLY A 97 -15.00 12.17 8.89
CA GLY A 97 -16.30 12.84 8.75
C GLY A 97 -16.63 13.27 7.31
N ILE A 98 -15.82 12.90 6.31
CA ILE A 98 -15.99 13.34 4.92
C ILE A 98 -16.93 12.40 4.19
N LYS A 99 -18.07 12.92 3.73
CA LYS A 99 -19.05 12.20 2.91
C LYS A 99 -18.68 12.30 1.43
N ALA A 100 -17.73 11.47 1.01
CA ALA A 100 -17.31 11.35 -0.39
C ALA A 100 -18.01 10.18 -1.11
N THR A 101 -18.10 10.29 -2.42
CA THR A 101 -18.65 9.31 -3.35
C THR A 101 -17.56 8.79 -4.30
N SER A 102 -17.94 7.89 -5.21
CA SER A 102 -17.05 7.42 -6.28
C SER A 102 -16.61 8.54 -7.23
N ILE A 103 -17.43 9.58 -7.41
CA ILE A 103 -17.14 10.69 -8.33
C ILE A 103 -15.99 11.54 -7.76
N ASP A 104 -15.96 11.72 -6.44
CA ASP A 104 -14.92 12.50 -5.76
C ASP A 104 -13.53 11.84 -5.83
N LEU A 105 -13.47 10.55 -6.17
CA LEU A 105 -12.24 9.79 -6.40
C LEU A 105 -11.68 9.92 -7.82
N ALA A 106 -12.19 10.84 -8.65
CA ALA A 106 -11.70 11.01 -10.02
C ALA A 106 -10.16 11.12 -10.09
N GLY A 107 -9.54 10.23 -10.87
CA GLY A 107 -8.09 10.12 -11.02
C GLY A 107 -7.39 9.22 -9.99
N TYR A 108 -8.15 8.58 -9.09
CA TYR A 108 -7.64 7.66 -8.07
C TYR A 108 -8.40 6.34 -8.03
N ASN A 109 -7.64 5.27 -7.83
CA ASN A 109 -8.12 3.92 -7.60
C ASN A 109 -7.78 3.50 -6.18
N ILE A 110 -8.63 2.68 -5.57
CA ILE A 110 -8.31 2.06 -4.30
C ILE A 110 -7.64 0.72 -4.58
N ASP A 111 -6.36 0.61 -4.23
CA ASP A 111 -5.56 -0.58 -4.48
C ASP A 111 -4.94 -1.13 -3.19
N HIS A 112 -4.54 -2.39 -3.25
CA HIS A 112 -3.79 -3.04 -2.20
C HIS A 112 -2.36 -2.52 -2.15
N LEU A 113 -1.87 -2.32 -0.93
CA LEU A 113 -0.46 -2.01 -0.67
C LEU A 113 0.44 -3.25 -0.65
N LEU A 114 -0.09 -4.38 -1.11
CA LEU A 114 0.63 -5.62 -1.36
C LEU A 114 0.16 -6.19 -2.70
N ASN A 115 1.09 -6.73 -3.50
CA ASN A 115 0.73 -7.47 -4.69
C ASN A 115 -0.08 -8.74 -4.31
N LYS A 116 -1.33 -8.84 -4.78
CA LYS A 116 -2.23 -9.98 -4.55
C LYS A 116 -1.62 -11.33 -4.91
N ALA A 117 -0.73 -11.39 -5.90
CA ALA A 117 -0.02 -12.61 -6.28
C ALA A 117 0.80 -13.22 -5.13
N ARG A 118 1.06 -12.43 -4.07
CA ARG A 118 1.77 -12.85 -2.85
C ARG A 118 0.85 -13.31 -1.71
N SER A 119 -0.47 -13.36 -1.92
CA SER A 119 -1.48 -13.88 -0.98
C SER A 119 -2.34 -14.97 -1.63
N PRO A 120 -1.76 -16.16 -1.95
CA PRO A 120 -2.40 -17.18 -2.79
C PRO A 120 -3.68 -17.75 -2.19
N ASN A 121 -3.76 -17.88 -0.86
CA ASN A 121 -4.93 -18.45 -0.19
C ASN A 121 -6.06 -17.43 0.01
N LYS A 122 -5.86 -16.15 -0.37
CA LYS A 122 -6.79 -15.02 -0.18
C LYS A 122 -7.33 -14.90 1.27
N ALA A 123 -6.64 -15.50 2.23
CA ALA A 123 -7.13 -15.69 3.60
C ALA A 123 -6.86 -14.47 4.49
N GLY A 124 -5.83 -13.67 4.16
CA GLY A 124 -5.41 -12.52 4.95
C GLY A 124 -6.09 -11.19 4.62
N PHE A 125 -5.84 -10.20 5.46
CA PHE A 125 -6.22 -8.80 5.28
C PHE A 125 -5.05 -8.01 4.72
N ILE A 126 -5.31 -7.17 3.75
CA ILE A 126 -4.33 -6.32 3.09
C ILE A 126 -4.76 -4.87 3.26
N ARG A 127 -3.81 -4.00 3.62
CA ARG A 127 -4.06 -2.56 3.71
C ARG A 127 -4.37 -2.01 2.31
N VAL A 128 -5.37 -1.14 2.23
CA VAL A 128 -5.72 -0.43 0.99
C VAL A 128 -5.55 1.08 1.15
N GLU A 129 -5.22 1.74 0.05
CA GLU A 129 -5.12 3.19 0.00
C GLU A 129 -5.53 3.70 -1.40
N ALA A 130 -5.85 4.99 -1.50
CA ALA A 130 -6.04 5.65 -2.78
C ALA A 130 -4.69 5.86 -3.49
N ILE A 131 -4.60 5.48 -4.76
CA ILE A 131 -3.42 5.59 -5.62
C ILE A 131 -3.84 6.24 -6.93
N ASN A 132 -3.02 7.15 -7.47
CA ASN A 132 -3.27 7.77 -8.76
C ASN A 132 -3.44 6.72 -9.87
N ASP A 133 -4.49 6.85 -10.67
CA ASP A 133 -4.88 5.88 -11.69
C ASP A 133 -3.81 5.67 -12.77
N ALA A 134 -3.29 6.78 -13.29
CA ALA A 134 -2.31 6.74 -14.37
C ALA A 134 -1.01 6.08 -13.90
N VAL A 135 -0.56 6.41 -12.69
CA VAL A 135 0.62 5.80 -12.07
C VAL A 135 0.37 4.32 -11.79
N ASN A 136 -0.81 3.98 -11.25
CA ASN A 136 -1.18 2.60 -10.93
C ASN A 136 -1.18 1.71 -12.18
N GLN A 137 -1.79 2.18 -13.27
CA GLN A 137 -1.84 1.51 -14.56
C GLN A 137 -0.46 1.36 -15.19
N ALA A 138 0.37 2.42 -15.16
CA ALA A 138 1.72 2.38 -15.71
C ALA A 138 2.58 1.31 -15.02
N TRP A 139 2.54 1.24 -13.69
CA TRP A 139 3.21 0.18 -12.94
C TRP A 139 2.60 -1.21 -13.21
N GLY A 140 1.27 -1.30 -13.34
CA GLY A 140 0.56 -2.55 -13.67
C GLY A 140 1.02 -3.15 -15.00
N GLY A 141 1.05 -2.34 -16.07
CA GLY A 141 1.49 -2.77 -17.39
C GLY A 141 2.95 -3.22 -17.43
N LEU A 142 3.80 -2.69 -16.53
CA LEU A 142 5.19 -3.13 -16.42
C LEU A 142 5.31 -4.56 -15.84
N PHE A 143 4.38 -4.99 -14.99
CA PHE A 143 4.44 -6.29 -14.33
C PHE A 143 3.43 -7.32 -14.83
N GLU A 144 2.54 -6.97 -15.76
CA GLU A 144 1.42 -7.82 -16.19
C GLU A 144 1.85 -9.21 -16.67
N ARG A 145 2.90 -9.30 -17.51
CA ARG A 145 3.47 -10.59 -17.97
C ARG A 145 4.21 -11.35 -16.87
N ALA A 146 4.86 -10.64 -15.95
CA ALA A 146 5.54 -11.28 -14.82
C ALA A 146 4.52 -11.88 -13.84
N ALA A 147 3.40 -11.18 -13.62
CA ALA A 147 2.35 -11.57 -12.69
C ALA A 147 1.58 -12.84 -13.12
N SER A 148 1.59 -13.19 -14.42
CA SER A 148 1.03 -14.45 -14.90
C SER A 148 1.96 -15.65 -14.72
N ASN A 149 3.25 -15.43 -14.39
CA ASN A 149 4.20 -16.50 -14.17
C ASN A 149 4.06 -17.10 -12.74
N PRO A 150 3.83 -18.42 -12.60
CA PRO A 150 3.68 -19.07 -11.28
C PRO A 150 4.90 -18.89 -10.36
N GLU A 151 6.11 -18.74 -10.90
CA GLU A 151 7.32 -18.50 -10.10
C GLU A 151 7.44 -17.06 -9.59
N PHE A 152 6.79 -16.09 -10.26
CA PHE A 152 6.69 -14.73 -9.72
C PHE A 152 5.86 -14.70 -8.43
N SER A 153 4.95 -15.67 -8.27
CA SER A 153 4.20 -15.91 -7.04
C SER A 153 5.03 -16.59 -5.92
N ALA A 154 6.26 -17.05 -6.20
CA ALA A 154 7.08 -17.87 -5.32
C ALA A 154 7.82 -17.10 -4.20
N ASN A 155 7.49 -15.83 -3.97
CA ASN A 155 7.88 -15.11 -2.75
C ASN A 155 7.08 -15.56 -1.51
N ARG A 156 6.59 -16.81 -1.51
CA ARG A 156 5.73 -17.43 -0.48
C ARG A 156 6.43 -17.47 0.89
N ASN A 157 7.76 -17.57 0.92
CA ASN A 157 8.55 -17.82 2.14
C ASN A 157 8.99 -16.55 2.90
N ARG A 158 8.64 -15.35 2.44
CA ARG A 158 8.96 -14.11 3.20
C ARG A 158 8.02 -14.01 4.41
N LEU A 159 8.58 -14.13 5.61
CA LEU A 159 7.90 -14.08 6.91
C LEU A 159 7.22 -12.74 7.22
N ARG A 160 7.61 -11.65 6.54
CA ARG A 160 7.04 -10.31 6.72
C ARG A 160 6.58 -9.74 5.37
N ARG A 161 5.38 -9.16 5.36
CA ARG A 161 4.73 -8.61 4.16
C ARG A 161 4.65 -7.11 4.32
N THR A 162 5.76 -6.47 4.01
CA THR A 162 5.98 -5.03 4.14
C THR A 162 5.79 -4.31 2.81
N MET A 163 5.70 -2.97 2.85
CA MET A 163 5.73 -2.17 1.63
C MET A 163 7.01 -2.43 0.81
N SER A 164 6.86 -2.41 -0.52
CA SER A 164 7.98 -2.49 -1.46
C SER A 164 8.27 -1.12 -2.10
N TRP A 165 9.44 -1.00 -2.74
CA TRP A 165 9.82 0.18 -3.52
C TRP A 165 8.75 0.59 -4.56
N ILE A 166 8.10 -0.36 -5.24
CA ILE A 166 6.97 -0.09 -6.16
C ILE A 166 5.80 0.55 -5.44
N ILE A 167 5.40 -0.01 -4.30
CA ILE A 167 4.23 0.48 -3.57
C ILE A 167 4.52 1.88 -3.00
N ALA A 168 5.73 2.10 -2.47
CA ALA A 168 6.18 3.41 -2.02
C ALA A 168 6.22 4.44 -3.17
N ALA A 169 6.73 4.05 -4.34
CA ALA A 169 6.73 4.90 -5.54
C ALA A 169 5.30 5.24 -6.00
N LYS A 170 4.41 4.23 -6.09
CA LYS A 170 2.99 4.41 -6.42
C LYS A 170 2.27 5.38 -5.49
N LEU A 171 2.48 5.23 -4.18
CA LEU A 171 1.86 6.09 -3.17
C LEU A 171 2.28 7.56 -3.31
N MET A 172 3.47 7.80 -3.83
CA MET A 172 4.05 9.14 -3.97
C MET A 172 4.01 9.63 -5.43
N ASP A 173 3.08 9.09 -6.22
CA ASP A 173 2.84 9.45 -7.62
C ASP A 173 4.08 9.39 -8.53
N GLN A 174 5.03 8.49 -8.20
CA GLN A 174 6.23 8.31 -9.00
C GLN A 174 5.98 7.27 -10.11
N PRO A 175 6.14 7.64 -11.40
CA PRO A 175 5.95 6.70 -12.49
C PRO A 175 7.06 5.65 -12.55
N PRO A 176 6.80 4.48 -13.14
CA PRO A 176 7.82 3.45 -13.33
C PRO A 176 8.92 3.89 -14.30
N PRO A 177 10.09 3.22 -14.28
CA PRO A 177 10.99 3.20 -15.43
C PRO A 177 10.36 2.37 -16.58
N ARG A 178 10.86 2.48 -17.80
CA ARG A 178 10.38 1.66 -18.94
C ARG A 178 10.83 0.19 -18.87
N GLY A 179 11.83 -0.10 -18.03
CA GLY A 179 12.37 -1.43 -17.77
C GLY A 179 13.76 -1.38 -17.11
N PRO A 180 14.44 -2.53 -16.94
CA PRO A 180 15.74 -2.61 -16.27
C PRO A 180 16.84 -1.79 -16.96
N GLY A 181 16.74 -1.57 -18.27
CA GLY A 181 17.70 -0.76 -19.04
C GLY A 181 17.40 0.75 -19.03
N ASP A 182 16.29 1.21 -18.45
CA ASP A 182 15.95 2.63 -18.40
C ASP A 182 16.70 3.34 -17.27
N GLN A 183 17.98 3.62 -17.53
CA GLN A 183 18.88 4.26 -16.57
C GLN A 183 18.35 5.61 -16.08
N GLN A 184 17.70 6.39 -16.95
CA GLN A 184 17.13 7.69 -16.58
C GLN A 184 15.92 7.54 -15.65
N GLY A 185 15.01 6.61 -15.96
CA GLY A 185 13.87 6.30 -15.10
C GLY A 185 14.29 5.77 -13.73
N ILE A 186 15.32 4.91 -13.68
CA ILE A 186 15.89 4.39 -12.44
C ILE A 186 16.53 5.53 -11.65
N ALA A 187 17.39 6.35 -12.27
CA ALA A 187 18.06 7.48 -11.60
C ALA A 187 17.06 8.49 -11.02
N ARG A 188 15.94 8.77 -11.71
CA ARG A 188 14.85 9.62 -11.20
C ARG A 188 14.29 9.06 -9.88
N LEU A 189 13.98 7.77 -9.84
CA LEU A 189 13.44 7.12 -8.64
C LEU A 189 14.48 7.09 -7.51
N VAL A 190 15.73 6.78 -7.82
CA VAL A 190 16.84 6.84 -6.86
C VAL A 190 16.97 8.22 -6.24
N GLN A 191 16.97 9.27 -7.06
CA GLN A 191 17.02 10.65 -6.59
C GLN A 191 15.80 10.98 -5.71
N PHE A 192 14.61 10.53 -6.09
CA PHE A 192 13.40 10.69 -5.29
C PHE A 192 13.56 10.04 -3.91
N PHE A 193 13.98 8.78 -3.82
CA PHE A 193 14.14 8.07 -2.55
C PHE A 193 15.26 8.67 -1.69
N ASN A 194 16.40 9.05 -2.30
CA ASN A 194 17.50 9.72 -1.61
C ASN A 194 17.05 11.04 -0.95
N ARG A 195 16.30 11.88 -1.68
CA ARG A 195 15.74 13.14 -1.16
C ARG A 195 14.72 12.93 -0.04
N ASN A 196 14.23 11.71 0.10
CA ASN A 196 13.22 11.32 1.08
C ASN A 196 13.80 10.50 2.24
N GLY A 197 15.12 10.54 2.45
CA GLY A 197 15.76 9.97 3.64
C GLY A 197 16.20 8.52 3.50
N LEU A 198 16.09 7.92 2.31
CA LEU A 198 16.44 6.50 2.07
C LEU A 198 17.80 6.35 1.38
N ALA A 199 18.68 7.35 1.45
CA ALA A 199 19.99 7.30 0.80
C ALA A 199 20.89 6.18 1.36
N ALA A 200 20.75 5.86 2.64
CA ALA A 200 21.50 4.78 3.29
C ALA A 200 20.99 3.37 2.92
N ASP A 201 19.79 3.26 2.36
CA ASP A 201 19.13 1.99 2.04
C ASP A 201 19.41 1.50 0.61
N ASP A 202 20.36 2.13 -0.09
CA ASP A 202 20.76 1.81 -1.47
C ASP A 202 19.56 1.61 -2.43
N PRO A 203 18.80 2.69 -2.72
CA PRO A 203 17.61 2.59 -3.56
C PRO A 203 17.95 2.16 -4.99
N GLN A 204 19.18 2.40 -5.46
CA GLN A 204 19.66 1.92 -6.76
C GLN A 204 19.58 0.40 -6.80
N ARG A 205 20.21 -0.27 -5.83
CA ARG A 205 20.18 -1.72 -5.73
C ARG A 205 18.76 -2.26 -5.56
N GLY A 206 17.98 -1.67 -4.64
CA GLY A 206 16.60 -2.11 -4.37
C GLY A 206 15.68 -2.03 -5.60
N LEU A 207 15.82 -0.98 -6.42
CA LEU A 207 15.08 -0.83 -7.66
C LEU A 207 15.55 -1.80 -8.74
N THR A 208 16.86 -1.97 -8.91
CA THR A 208 17.44 -2.88 -9.91
C THR A 208 17.05 -4.33 -9.63
N GLU A 209 17.26 -4.83 -8.41
CA GLU A 209 16.92 -6.22 -8.03
C GLU A 209 15.43 -6.51 -8.27
N MET A 210 14.58 -5.54 -7.97
CA MET A 210 13.14 -5.64 -8.18
C MET A 210 12.74 -5.67 -9.66
N LEU A 211 13.34 -4.82 -10.48
CA LEU A 211 13.08 -4.77 -11.93
C LEU A 211 13.60 -6.03 -12.63
N GLU A 212 14.81 -6.47 -12.29
CA GLU A 212 15.40 -7.71 -12.80
C GLU A 212 14.55 -8.92 -12.43
N PHE A 213 14.14 -9.03 -11.15
CA PHE A 213 13.25 -10.10 -10.71
C PHE A 213 11.97 -10.15 -11.53
N ALA A 214 11.35 -9.00 -11.80
CA ALA A 214 10.15 -8.95 -12.62
C ALA A 214 10.39 -9.28 -14.08
N TYR A 215 11.48 -8.80 -14.67
CA TYR A 215 11.77 -9.00 -16.09
C TYR A 215 12.31 -10.39 -16.42
N ARG A 216 12.82 -11.15 -15.43
CA ARG A 216 13.21 -12.55 -15.65
C ARG A 216 12.04 -13.44 -16.12
N PHE A 217 10.81 -13.02 -15.87
CA PHE A 217 9.59 -13.76 -16.17
C PHE A 217 8.84 -13.24 -17.40
N ARG A 218 9.42 -12.29 -18.14
CA ARG A 218 8.82 -11.73 -19.36
C ARG A 218 9.14 -12.55 -20.61
#